data_AF-A0A3E0JZS4-F1
#
_entry.id   AF-A0A3E0JZS4-F1
#
_cell.length_a   1.000
_cell.length_b   1.000
_cell.length_c   1.000
_cell.angle_alpha   90.00
_cell.angle_beta   90.00
_cell.angle_gamma   90.00
#
_symmetry.space_group_name_H-M   'P 1'
#
loop_
_entity.id
_entity.type
_entity.pdbx_description
1 polymer ?
#
loop_
_entity_poly.entity_id
_entity_poly.type
_entity_poly.pdbx_seq_one_letter_code
_entity_poly.pdbx_strand_id
1 'polypeptide(L)'
;MNPQKTKDIEAALLKKGFQRVVSHHIYYFLYVDGKKTSIRTKISHGIKEYDKSLLSQMAKQLKLPNEMFVNFIKCPLSYEDYLKYLRDKQILD
;
A
#
# COMPACT_ATOMS: atom_id res chain seq x y z
N MET A 1 11.86 -7.33 -7.62
CA MET A 1 10.96 -6.19 -7.86
C MET A 1 11.61 -5.26 -8.86
N ASN A 2 10.90 -4.97 -9.95
CA ASN A 2 11.30 -3.95 -10.90
C ASN A 2 10.74 -2.60 -10.45
N PRO A 3 11.35 -1.48 -10.84
CA PRO A 3 10.79 -0.16 -10.63
C PRO A 3 9.29 -0.07 -11.03
N GLN A 4 8.50 0.68 -10.25
CA GLN A 4 7.06 0.82 -10.47
C GLN A 4 6.67 2.29 -10.50
N LYS A 5 5.75 2.65 -11.42
CA LYS A 5 5.28 4.04 -11.54
C LYS A 5 4.43 4.40 -10.33
N THR A 6 4.62 5.60 -9.81
CA THR A 6 3.90 6.08 -8.61
C THR A 6 2.38 6.09 -8.82
N LYS A 7 1.92 6.39 -10.04
CA LYS A 7 0.50 6.30 -10.43
C LYS A 7 -0.10 4.89 -10.30
N ASP A 8 0.68 3.85 -10.58
CA ASP A 8 0.20 2.46 -10.52
C ASP A 8 0.13 2.00 -9.06
N ILE A 9 1.09 2.44 -8.25
CA ILE A 9 1.10 2.24 -6.80
C ILE A 9 -0.09 2.95 -6.15
N GLU A 10 -0.35 4.21 -6.51
CA GLU A 10 -1.49 4.99 -6.03
C GLU A 10 -2.82 4.31 -6.38
N ALA A 11 -3.00 3.90 -7.64
CA ALA A 11 -4.20 3.20 -8.07
C ALA A 11 -4.43 1.90 -7.28
N ALA A 12 -3.36 1.13 -7.02
CA ALA A 12 -3.44 -0.08 -6.21
C ALA A 12 -3.83 0.22 -4.75
N LEU A 13 -3.24 1.25 -4.13
CA LEU A 13 -3.59 1.68 -2.78
C LEU A 13 -5.08 2.04 -2.67
N LEU A 14 -5.59 2.89 -3.57
CA LEU A 14 -6.99 3.32 -3.55
C LEU A 14 -7.95 2.12 -3.70
N LYS A 15 -7.65 1.19 -4.61
CA LYS A 15 -8.42 -0.06 -4.79
C LYS A 15 -8.40 -0.98 -3.57
N LYS A 16 -7.49 -0.75 -2.61
CA LYS A 16 -7.29 -1.58 -1.42
C LYS A 16 -7.75 -0.88 -0.15
N GLY A 17 -8.65 0.09 -0.28
CA GLY A 17 -9.26 0.78 0.85
C GLY A 17 -8.34 1.84 1.48
N PHE A 18 -7.24 2.22 0.82
CA PHE A 18 -6.44 3.33 1.30
C PHE A 18 -7.06 4.66 0.87
N GLN A 19 -7.03 5.65 1.76
CA GLN A 19 -7.46 7.01 1.48
C GLN A 19 -6.28 7.97 1.51
N ARG A 20 -6.26 8.89 0.55
CA ARG A 20 -5.23 9.92 0.40
C ARG A 20 -5.46 11.05 1.41
N VAL A 21 -4.42 11.38 2.19
CA VAL A 21 -4.40 12.47 3.16
C VAL A 21 -3.25 13.41 2.81
N VAL A 22 -3.59 14.65 2.46
CA VAL A 22 -2.62 15.68 2.07
C VAL A 22 -2.23 16.52 3.29
N SER A 23 -0.92 16.65 3.50
CA SER A 23 -0.32 17.50 4.53
C SER A 23 0.99 18.08 3.97
N HIS A 24 2.06 18.15 4.77
CA HIS A 24 3.43 18.35 4.27
C HIS A 24 3.91 17.18 3.37
N HIS A 25 3.30 16.00 3.53
CA HIS A 25 3.47 14.85 2.63
C HIS A 25 2.12 14.25 2.24
N ILE A 26 2.09 13.50 1.12
CA ILE A 26 0.93 12.72 0.69
C ILE A 26 1.00 11.35 1.36
N TYR A 27 0.13 11.12 2.34
CA TYR A 27 -0.01 9.84 3.01
C TYR A 27 -1.21 9.07 2.47
N TYR A 28 -1.11 7.74 2.55
CA TYR A 28 -2.20 6.81 2.26
C TYR A 28 -2.42 5.96 3.50
N PHE A 29 -3.60 6.04 4.10
CA PHE A 29 -3.97 5.26 5.28
C PHE A 29 -5.02 4.22 4.89
N LEU A 30 -4.85 2.99 5.35
CA LEU A 30 -5.87 1.95 5.17
C LEU A 30 -7.07 2.24 6.08
N TYR A 31 -8.27 2.20 5.50
CA TYR A 31 -9.53 2.24 6.21
C TYR A 31 -10.25 0.89 6.07
N VAL A 32 -10.77 0.40 7.18
CA VAL A 32 -11.55 -0.85 7.24
C VAL A 32 -12.84 -0.53 8.01
N ASP A 33 -13.99 -0.83 7.40
CA ASP A 33 -15.31 -0.54 7.96
C ASP A 33 -15.47 0.93 8.42
N GLY A 34 -14.95 1.85 7.61
CA GLY A 34 -14.95 3.29 7.89
C GLY A 34 -13.95 3.75 8.96
N LYS A 35 -13.21 2.84 9.60
CA LYS A 35 -12.22 3.16 10.64
C LYS A 35 -10.82 3.23 10.07
N LYS A 36 -10.10 4.28 10.44
CA LYS A 36 -8.69 4.47 10.07
C LYS A 36 -7.80 3.51 10.85
N THR A 37 -6.92 2.79 10.17
CA THR A 37 -5.92 1.90 10.79
C THR A 37 -4.56 2.59 10.94
N SER A 38 -3.63 1.92 11.62
CA SER A 38 -2.22 2.38 11.72
C SER A 38 -1.40 2.08 10.45
N ILE A 39 -1.91 1.23 9.54
CA ILE A 39 -1.23 0.84 8.32
C ILE A 39 -1.27 2.00 7.32
N ARG A 40 -0.09 2.48 6.94
CA ARG A 40 0.06 3.63 6.05
C ARG A 40 1.34 3.59 5.24
N THR A 41 1.33 4.27 4.11
CA THR A 41 2.55 4.58 3.35
C THR A 41 2.49 6.03 2.82
N LYS A 42 3.53 6.48 2.10
CA LYS A 42 3.59 7.82 1.51
C LYS A 42 4.12 7.80 0.09
N ILE A 43 3.63 8.73 -0.72
CA ILE A 43 4.18 9.01 -2.06
C ILE A 43 4.77 10.43 -2.04
N SER A 44 6.04 10.54 -2.44
CA SER A 44 6.78 11.80 -2.49
C SER A 44 6.30 12.66 -3.67
N HIS A 45 6.30 13.98 -3.49
CA HIS A 45 5.92 14.92 -4.54
C HIS A 45 6.84 14.79 -5.76
N GLY A 46 6.26 14.82 -6.96
CA GLY A 46 7.00 14.90 -8.23
C GLY A 46 7.74 13.63 -8.67
N ILE A 47 7.78 12.58 -7.84
CA ILE A 47 8.41 11.32 -8.22
C ILE A 47 7.48 10.52 -9.13
N LYS A 48 7.98 10.13 -10.30
CA LYS A 48 7.24 9.35 -11.29
C LYS A 48 7.37 7.85 -11.10
N GLU A 49 8.46 7.40 -10.48
CA GLU A 49 8.81 5.99 -10.38
C GLU A 49 9.63 5.70 -9.14
N TYR A 50 9.35 4.57 -8.48
CA TYR A 50 10.07 4.11 -7.30
C TYR A 50 10.92 2.88 -7.64
N ASP A 51 12.16 2.90 -7.17
CA ASP A 51 13.10 1.81 -7.32
C ASP A 51 12.82 0.66 -6.33
N LYS A 52 13.61 -0.42 -6.45
CA LYS A 52 13.49 -1.61 -5.60
C LYS A 52 13.63 -1.29 -4.10
N SER A 53 14.44 -0.29 -3.73
CA SER A 53 14.68 0.08 -2.33
C SER A 53 13.43 0.71 -1.72
N LEU A 54 12.88 1.73 -2.39
CA LEU A 54 11.65 2.40 -1.96
C LEU A 54 10.46 1.44 -1.94
N LEU A 55 10.32 0.58 -2.96
CA LEU A 55 9.26 -0.42 -3.01
C LEU A 55 9.35 -1.43 -1.85
N SER A 56 10.56 -1.86 -1.48
CA SER A 56 10.76 -2.76 -0.34
C SER A 56 10.40 -2.09 0.98
N GLN A 57 10.62 -0.77 1.11
CA GLN A 57 10.19 -0.01 2.29
C GLN A 57 8.66 0.09 2.36
N MET A 58 8.00 0.35 1.21
CA MET A 58 6.54 0.37 1.15
C MET A 58 5.94 -0.99 1.52
N ALA A 59 6.48 -2.10 1.00
CA ALA A 59 6.04 -3.45 1.34
C ALA A 59 6.03 -3.66 2.87
N LYS A 60 7.12 -3.28 3.55
CA LYS A 60 7.22 -3.36 5.01
C LYS A 60 6.19 -2.49 5.73
N GLN A 61 5.96 -1.27 5.26
CA GLN A 61 4.96 -0.35 5.82
C GLN A 61 3.54 -0.88 5.69
N LEU A 62 3.25 -1.54 4.55
CA LEU A 62 1.96 -2.19 4.27
C LEU A 62 1.85 -3.61 4.82
N LYS A 63 2.86 -4.05 5.58
CA LYS A 63 2.94 -5.36 6.23
C LYS A 63 2.93 -6.54 5.26
N LEU A 64 3.41 -6.34 4.04
CA LEU A 64 3.49 -7.37 3.00
C LEU A 64 4.93 -7.84 2.80
N PRO A 65 5.15 -9.13 2.51
CA PRO A 65 6.41 -9.57 1.93
C PRO A 65 6.56 -8.98 0.53
N ASN A 66 7.81 -8.81 0.10
CA ASN A 66 8.18 -8.21 -1.19
C ASN A 66 7.47 -8.88 -2.39
N GLU A 67 7.29 -10.20 -2.33
CA GLU A 67 6.64 -10.98 -3.38
C GLU A 67 5.14 -10.67 -3.47
N MET A 68 4.45 -10.58 -2.34
CA MET A 68 3.05 -10.17 -2.30
C MET A 68 2.85 -8.71 -2.66
N PHE A 69 3.81 -7.84 -2.38
CA PHE A 69 3.70 -6.43 -2.75
C PHE A 69 3.70 -6.24 -4.28
N VAL A 70 4.38 -7.10 -5.04
CA VAL A 70 4.25 -7.13 -6.51
C VAL A 70 2.81 -7.44 -6.92
N ASN A 71 2.19 -8.41 -6.26
CA ASN A 71 0.79 -8.79 -6.50
C ASN A 71 -0.20 -7.72 -6.01
N PHE A 72 0.17 -6.95 -5.00
CA PHE A 72 -0.59 -5.80 -4.54
C PHE A 72 -0.63 -4.71 -5.63
N ILE A 73 0.53 -4.33 -6.19
CA ILE A 73 0.62 -3.28 -7.21
C ILE A 73 0.01 -3.71 -8.54
N LYS A 74 0.36 -4.91 -9.03
CA LYS A 74 -0.17 -5.44 -10.31
C LYS A 74 -1.65 -5.81 -10.25
N CYS A 75 -2.25 -5.71 -9.06
CA CYS A 75 -3.67 -5.95 -8.78
C CYS A 75 -4.21 -7.40 -8.88
N PRO A 76 -3.43 -8.51 -8.93
CA PRO A 76 -4.02 -9.84 -8.72
C PRO A 76 -4.46 -10.11 -7.27
N LEU A 77 -3.92 -9.40 -6.28
CA LEU A 77 -4.40 -9.48 -4.90
C LEU A 77 -5.68 -8.65 -4.78
N SER A 78 -6.79 -9.18 -4.26
CA SER A 78 -8.01 -8.39 -4.04
C SER A 78 -7.96 -7.60 -2.72
N TYR A 79 -8.93 -6.71 -2.50
CA TYR A 79 -9.06 -6.03 -1.20
C TYR A 79 -9.36 -7.02 -0.08
N GLU A 80 -10.26 -7.96 -0.33
CA GLU A 80 -10.62 -9.00 0.64
C GLU A 80 -9.45 -9.90 0.97
N ASP A 81 -8.67 -10.33 -0.03
CA ASP A 81 -7.47 -11.15 0.20
C ASP A 81 -6.43 -10.40 1.02
N TYR A 82 -6.27 -9.09 0.77
CA TYR A 82 -5.37 -8.26 1.53
C TYR A 82 -5.81 -8.13 3.00
N LEU A 83 -7.09 -7.89 3.26
CA LEU A 83 -7.63 -7.84 4.62
C LEU A 83 -7.53 -9.19 5.32
N LYS A 84 -7.88 -10.27 4.63
CA LYS A 84 -7.76 -11.64 5.15
C LYS A 84 -6.33 -11.91 5.58
N TYR A 85 -5.35 -11.58 4.73
CA TYR A 85 -3.94 -11.72 5.07
C TYR A 85 -3.54 -10.95 6.34
N LEU A 86 -4.02 -9.70 6.51
CA LEU A 86 -3.71 -8.90 7.70
C LEU A 86 -4.35 -9.48 8.98
N ARG A 87 -5.57 -9.99 8.89
CA ARG A 87 -6.29 -10.64 10.01
C ARG A 87 -5.66 -11.98 10.40
N ASP A 88 -5.30 -12.80 9.42
CA ASP A 88 -4.59 -14.08 9.63
C ASP A 88 -3.25 -13.87 10.35
N LYS A 89 -2.64 -12.69 10.19
CA LYS A 89 -1.40 -12.28 10.86
C LYS A 89 -1.61 -11.55 12.18
N GLN A 90 -2.86 -11.38 12.65
CA GLN A 90 -3.21 -10.64 13.86
C GLN A 90 -2.67 -9.20 13.88
N ILE A 91 -2.59 -8.58 12.69
CA ILE A 91 -2.16 -7.19 12.51
C ILE A 91 -3.35 -6.24 12.52
N LEU A 92 -4.51 -6.75 12.09
CA LEU A 92 -5.78 -6.06 12.01
C LEU A 92 -6.82 -6.90 12.77
N ASP A 93 -7.64 -6.22 13.57
CA ASP A 93 -8.74 -6.82 14.32
C ASP A 93 -9.97 -7.13 13.44
#